data_AF-A0AAN7KML0-F1
#
_entry.id   AF-A0AAN7KML0-F1
#
_cell.length_a   1.000
_cell.length_b   1.000
_cell.length_c   1.000
_cell.angle_alpha   90.00
_cell.angle_beta   90.00
_cell.angle_gamma   90.00
#
_symmetry.space_group_name_H-M   'P 1'
#
loop_
_entity.id
_entity.type
_entity.pdbx_description
1 polymer ?
#
loop_
_entity_poly.entity_id
_entity_poly.type
_entity_poly.pdbx_seq_one_letter_code
_entity_poly.pdbx_strand_id
1 'polypeptide(L)'
;MAGALSLAQAPVLKAVPAWRKPLKAVVSVRASSNPSSEAASSSTKTTREAPKSLDLSETFSPPPNFKPPEPKRFGVRPDKILDVLGASLSLIFRLGTGVFVSGYSASFASGSEIPPGQYALDIAGIKVKEASKVGPRPEKPIEIYEFERYILFSCNLPCNQVREIVAVLDLDVLFYPCPRNGPNFRPWVGKMGGKQQFPYMVDPNTGVAMYESDEIIKYLVTKYGDGSVPFMLSLGLLTTLTEGFAMIGRMGKGSSYRPSKMPPKPLEVWAYEGSPFCKLVREALVELELPHLVRNCARGSLKRQILYEKAGHFQVVPYLVDPNTGVEMFESAEIVEYLQATYAL
;
A
#
# COMPACT_ATOMS: atom_id res chain seq x y z
N MET A 1 21.82 54.93 51.89
CA MET A 1 21.49 53.82 52.80
C MET A 1 20.45 52.95 52.11
N ALA A 2 20.83 51.71 51.83
CA ALA A 2 20.12 50.73 51.01
C ALA A 2 18.88 50.13 51.71
N GLY A 3 18.02 49.47 50.93
CA GLY A 3 16.96 48.59 51.41
C GLY A 3 15.84 48.43 50.36
N ALA A 4 16.09 47.68 49.28
CA ALA A 4 15.84 46.24 49.15
C ALA A 4 14.36 45.89 48.92
N LEU A 5 14.09 45.48 47.68
CA LEU A 5 12.85 44.89 47.16
C LEU A 5 12.46 43.63 47.95
N SER A 6 11.18 43.50 48.29
CA SER A 6 10.59 42.23 48.74
C SER A 6 9.46 41.83 47.79
N LEU A 7 9.72 40.79 47.00
CA LEU A 7 8.79 40.13 46.09
C LEU A 7 7.90 39.19 46.89
N ALA A 8 6.58 39.38 46.82
CA ALA A 8 5.60 38.49 47.41
C ALA A 8 5.57 37.12 46.71
N GLN A 9 5.64 36.06 47.50
CA GLN A 9 5.60 34.66 47.04
C GLN A 9 4.17 34.26 46.63
N ALA A 10 4.07 33.59 45.47
CA ALA A 10 2.83 33.01 44.98
C ALA A 10 2.40 31.78 45.82
N PRO A 11 1.08 31.52 45.99
CA PRO A 11 0.60 30.44 46.84
C PRO A 11 0.72 29.08 46.15
N VAL A 12 1.34 28.15 46.87
CA VAL A 12 1.47 26.72 46.56
C VAL A 12 0.07 26.07 46.56
N LEU A 13 -0.37 25.58 45.39
CA LEU A 13 -1.59 24.78 45.26
C LEU A 13 -1.36 23.38 45.84
N LYS A 14 -2.23 23.02 46.79
CA LYS A 14 -2.23 21.76 47.53
C LYS A 14 -2.63 20.57 46.64
N ALA A 15 -1.92 19.46 46.82
CA ALA A 15 -2.18 18.18 46.18
C ALA A 15 -3.52 17.57 46.64
N VAL A 16 -4.31 17.07 45.68
CA VAL A 16 -5.57 16.35 45.89
C VAL A 16 -5.27 14.85 46.06
N PRO A 17 -5.92 14.12 46.99
CA PRO A 17 -5.62 12.71 47.22
C PRO A 17 -6.22 11.81 46.12
N ALA A 18 -5.38 10.96 45.55
CA ALA A 18 -5.76 9.93 44.58
C ALA A 18 -6.44 8.74 45.28
N TRP A 19 -7.67 8.42 44.87
CA TRP A 19 -8.41 7.26 45.32
C TRP A 19 -7.99 6.02 44.51
N ARG A 20 -7.52 4.97 45.22
CA ARG A 20 -7.21 3.62 44.70
C ARG A 20 -8.54 2.88 44.45
N LYS A 21 -8.72 2.05 43.41
CA LYS A 21 -8.12 0.72 43.17
C LYS A 21 -8.38 0.25 41.72
N PRO A 22 -7.46 -0.49 41.06
CA PRO A 22 -7.76 -1.27 39.86
C PRO A 22 -8.14 -2.72 40.21
N LEU A 23 -9.18 -3.24 39.55
CA LEU A 23 -9.54 -4.67 39.55
C LEU A 23 -8.52 -5.44 38.69
N LYS A 24 -7.72 -6.31 39.32
CA LYS A 24 -6.89 -7.30 38.63
C LYS A 24 -7.67 -8.61 38.54
N ALA A 25 -8.13 -8.98 37.35
CA ALA A 25 -8.53 -10.35 37.05
C ALA A 25 -7.25 -11.15 36.73
N VAL A 26 -6.85 -12.01 37.66
CA VAL A 26 -5.77 -13.00 37.48
C VAL A 26 -6.44 -14.31 37.07
N VAL A 27 -6.30 -14.70 35.81
CA VAL A 27 -6.61 -16.07 35.36
C VAL A 27 -5.29 -16.83 35.33
N SER A 28 -5.10 -17.70 36.32
CA SER A 28 -3.98 -18.64 36.40
C SER A 28 -4.42 -19.97 35.82
N VAL A 29 -3.85 -20.38 34.68
CA VAL A 29 -3.98 -21.73 34.14
C VAL A 29 -2.73 -22.50 34.55
N ARG A 30 -2.95 -23.50 35.40
CA ARG A 30 -1.96 -24.42 35.98
C ARG A 30 -1.53 -25.43 34.91
N ALA A 31 -0.31 -25.33 34.40
CA ALA A 31 0.34 -26.38 33.63
C ALA A 31 1.15 -27.26 34.58
N SER A 32 0.86 -28.55 34.60
CA SER A 32 1.62 -29.57 35.33
C SER A 32 2.48 -30.35 34.35
N SER A 33 3.80 -30.26 34.47
CA SER A 33 4.72 -31.26 33.93
C SER A 33 5.90 -31.44 34.89
N ASN A 34 6.06 -32.67 35.38
CA ASN A 34 7.27 -33.11 36.07
C ASN A 34 8.37 -33.39 35.04
N PRO A 35 9.65 -33.14 35.36
CA PRO A 35 10.77 -33.49 34.51
C PRO A 35 11.28 -34.89 34.86
N SER A 36 11.59 -35.68 33.84
CA SER A 36 12.51 -36.81 33.96
C SER A 36 13.56 -36.68 32.86
N SER A 37 14.79 -36.46 33.34
CA SER A 37 16.04 -36.49 32.62
C SER A 37 16.30 -37.85 31.98
N GLU A 38 16.87 -37.88 30.78
CA GLU A 38 17.96 -38.78 30.43
C GLU A 38 18.69 -38.27 29.19
N ALA A 39 20.01 -38.14 29.34
CA ALA A 39 20.94 -37.81 28.28
C ALA A 39 21.55 -39.11 27.73
N ALA A 40 21.64 -39.25 26.41
CA ALA A 40 22.59 -40.15 25.77
C ALA A 40 22.91 -39.67 24.35
N SER A 41 24.21 -39.74 24.04
CA SER A 41 24.89 -39.18 22.88
C SER A 41 24.94 -40.15 21.69
N SER A 42 25.18 -39.57 20.50
CA SER A 42 26.08 -40.07 19.42
C SER A 42 25.50 -40.69 18.13
N SER A 43 25.85 -40.00 17.03
CA SER A 43 26.37 -40.46 15.72
C SER A 43 25.44 -40.98 14.61
N THR A 44 25.11 -40.05 13.70
CA THR A 44 25.32 -40.03 12.23
C THR A 44 24.94 -41.25 11.35
N LYS A 45 24.00 -41.03 10.42
CA LYS A 45 24.14 -41.42 8.99
C LYS A 45 23.27 -40.58 8.06
N THR A 46 23.90 -40.24 6.94
CA THR A 46 23.55 -39.36 5.83
C THR A 46 22.28 -39.78 5.07
N THR A 47 21.43 -38.82 4.67
CA THR A 47 20.85 -38.75 3.31
C THR A 47 20.51 -37.30 3.01
N ARG A 48 21.09 -36.76 1.93
CA ARG A 48 20.78 -35.43 1.39
C ARG A 48 19.42 -35.53 0.71
N GLU A 49 18.37 -34.96 1.31
CA GLU A 49 17.13 -34.69 0.59
C GLU A 49 17.26 -33.33 -0.12
N ALA A 50 17.26 -33.39 -1.46
CA ALA A 50 17.04 -32.23 -2.31
C ALA A 50 15.66 -31.62 -1.98
N PRO A 51 15.48 -30.29 -2.05
CA PRO A 51 14.19 -29.69 -1.79
C PRO A 51 13.17 -30.21 -2.80
N LYS A 52 12.13 -30.86 -2.29
CA LYS A 52 10.93 -31.24 -3.05
C LYS A 52 10.41 -30.00 -3.78
N SER A 53 10.41 -30.04 -5.10
CA SER A 53 9.65 -29.13 -5.95
C SER A 53 8.19 -29.20 -5.51
N LEU A 54 7.66 -28.08 -5.02
CA LEU A 54 6.24 -27.90 -4.80
C LEU A 54 5.55 -28.00 -6.17
N ASP A 55 4.82 -29.08 -6.42
CA ASP A 55 3.88 -29.19 -7.53
C ASP A 55 2.75 -28.17 -7.33
N LEU A 56 2.97 -26.94 -7.80
CA LEU A 56 1.95 -25.89 -7.87
C LEU A 56 1.11 -26.10 -9.14
N SER A 57 0.17 -27.04 -9.06
CA SER A 57 -0.95 -27.13 -10.03
C SER A 57 -2.29 -27.01 -9.32
N GLU A 58 -2.40 -26.15 -8.31
CA GLU A 58 -3.71 -25.61 -7.97
C GLU A 58 -4.19 -24.74 -9.14
N THR A 59 -5.17 -25.25 -9.89
CA THR A 59 -5.80 -24.51 -10.99
C THR A 59 -6.71 -23.47 -10.36
N PHE A 60 -6.30 -22.20 -10.36
CA PHE A 60 -7.16 -21.10 -9.94
C PHE A 60 -8.30 -20.94 -10.95
N SER A 61 -9.53 -21.14 -10.51
CA SER A 61 -10.72 -20.87 -11.30
C SER A 61 -11.48 -19.69 -10.69
N PRO A 62 -12.14 -18.86 -11.50
CA PRO A 62 -13.02 -17.83 -10.97
C PRO A 62 -14.13 -18.46 -10.11
N PRO A 63 -14.74 -17.69 -9.19
CA PRO A 63 -15.86 -18.16 -8.39
C PRO A 63 -17.00 -18.71 -9.29
N PRO A 64 -17.76 -19.73 -8.83
CA PRO A 64 -18.83 -20.32 -9.63
C PRO A 64 -19.87 -19.26 -10.02
N ASN A 65 -20.22 -19.21 -11.31
CA ASN A 65 -21.12 -18.21 -11.91
C ASN A 65 -20.63 -16.75 -11.87
N PHE A 66 -19.34 -16.50 -11.69
CA PHE A 66 -18.80 -15.14 -11.70
C PHE A 66 -18.93 -14.50 -13.09
N LYS A 67 -19.60 -13.34 -13.13
CA LYS A 67 -19.59 -12.44 -14.29
C LYS A 67 -18.94 -11.12 -13.88
N PRO A 68 -17.97 -10.61 -14.64
CA PRO A 68 -17.42 -9.29 -14.38
C PRO A 68 -18.55 -8.25 -14.30
N PRO A 69 -18.54 -7.38 -13.28
CA PRO A 69 -19.57 -6.37 -13.10
C PRO A 69 -19.56 -5.37 -14.27
N GLU A 70 -20.75 -4.84 -14.59
CA GLU A 70 -20.84 -3.74 -15.53
C GLU A 70 -20.26 -2.46 -14.90
N PRO A 71 -19.35 -1.76 -15.60
CA PRO A 71 -18.60 -0.63 -15.07
C PRO A 71 -19.51 0.60 -14.84
N LYS A 72 -19.63 1.09 -13.59
CA LYS A 72 -20.43 2.27 -13.21
C LYS A 72 -19.56 3.50 -12.91
N ARG A 73 -19.75 4.57 -13.69
CA ARG A 73 -18.87 5.75 -13.60
C ARG A 73 -19.13 6.50 -12.28
N PHE A 74 -18.11 6.55 -11.41
CA PHE A 74 -18.20 7.15 -10.06
C PHE A 74 -19.27 6.52 -9.15
N GLY A 75 -19.73 5.31 -9.47
CA GLY A 75 -20.69 4.60 -8.63
C GLY A 75 -20.04 4.19 -7.31
N VAL A 76 -20.66 4.53 -6.18
CA VAL A 76 -20.28 3.98 -4.87
C VAL A 76 -21.39 3.04 -4.44
N ARG A 77 -21.03 1.80 -4.10
CA ARG A 77 -21.99 0.85 -3.54
C ARG A 77 -22.45 1.35 -2.16
N PRO A 78 -23.76 1.40 -1.85
CA PRO A 78 -24.26 2.04 -0.64
C PRO A 78 -23.66 1.50 0.67
N ASP A 79 -23.36 0.21 0.73
CA ASP A 79 -22.72 -0.47 1.87
C ASP A 79 -21.24 -0.07 2.07
N LYS A 80 -20.59 0.51 1.05
CA LYS A 80 -19.16 0.89 1.08
C LYS A 80 -18.93 2.39 1.21
N ILE A 81 -19.97 3.21 1.39
CA ILE A 81 -19.84 4.68 1.49
C ILE A 81 -18.89 5.09 2.62
N LEU A 82 -19.04 4.51 3.81
CA LEU A 82 -18.16 4.83 4.95
C LEU A 82 -16.72 4.40 4.70
N ASP A 83 -16.54 3.28 4.01
CA ASP A 83 -15.21 2.78 3.66
C ASP A 83 -14.49 3.74 2.70
N VAL A 84 -15.19 4.18 1.64
CA VAL A 84 -14.68 5.16 0.67
C VAL A 84 -14.44 6.51 1.33
N LEU A 85 -15.32 6.97 2.21
CA LEU A 85 -15.14 8.23 2.95
C LEU A 85 -13.89 8.17 3.85
N GLY A 86 -13.72 7.08 4.60
CA GLY A 86 -12.53 6.87 5.43
C GLY A 86 -11.24 6.79 4.61
N ALA A 87 -11.30 6.22 3.41
CA ALA A 87 -10.18 6.19 2.47
C ALA A 87 -9.86 7.57 1.87
N SER A 88 -10.88 8.42 1.66
CA SER A 88 -10.71 9.76 1.09
C SER A 88 -9.96 10.75 1.99
N LEU A 89 -9.83 10.45 3.29
CA LEU A 89 -9.05 11.25 4.22
C LEU A 89 -7.58 11.37 3.79
N SER A 90 -7.04 10.37 3.07
CA SER A 90 -5.68 10.48 2.54
C SER A 90 -5.53 11.66 1.60
N LEU A 91 -6.50 11.88 0.72
CA LEU A 91 -6.48 13.00 -0.23
C LEU A 91 -6.42 14.36 0.49
N ILE A 92 -7.15 14.49 1.60
CA ILE A 92 -7.23 15.73 2.40
C ILE A 92 -5.92 15.96 3.16
N PHE A 93 -5.48 14.99 3.98
CA PHE A 93 -4.32 15.16 4.85
C PHE A 93 -3.00 15.19 4.08
N ARG A 94 -2.97 14.62 2.87
CA ARG A 94 -1.81 14.64 1.98
C ARG A 94 -1.82 15.78 0.96
N LEU A 95 -2.82 16.67 1.02
CA LEU A 95 -2.96 17.80 0.09
C LEU A 95 -2.90 17.37 -1.39
N GLY A 96 -3.42 16.19 -1.71
CA GLY A 96 -3.42 15.64 -3.07
C GLY A 96 -2.07 15.14 -3.60
N THR A 97 -1.05 14.90 -2.75
CA THR A 97 0.18 14.26 -3.23
C THR A 97 -0.09 12.84 -3.73
N GLY A 98 0.59 12.45 -4.81
CA GLY A 98 0.33 11.18 -5.49
C GLY A 98 -0.91 11.16 -6.40
N VAL A 99 -1.63 12.28 -6.54
CA VAL A 99 -2.72 12.42 -7.53
C VAL A 99 -2.16 12.73 -8.91
N PHE A 100 -1.15 13.59 -9.01
CA PHE A 100 -0.59 14.08 -10.26
C PHE A 100 0.81 13.51 -10.52
N VAL A 101 1.10 13.24 -11.79
CA VAL A 101 2.45 12.86 -12.24
C VAL A 101 3.37 14.09 -12.22
N SER A 102 4.67 13.88 -12.03
CA SER A 102 5.67 14.93 -12.14
C SER A 102 5.59 15.64 -13.50
N GLY A 103 5.65 16.98 -13.49
CA GLY A 103 5.48 17.79 -14.69
C GLY A 103 4.08 17.79 -15.29
N TYR A 104 3.04 17.50 -14.48
CA TYR A 104 1.65 17.57 -14.92
C TYR A 104 1.30 18.96 -15.49
N SER A 105 0.72 18.96 -16.68
CA SER A 105 0.16 20.13 -17.33
C SER A 105 -1.25 19.81 -17.82
N ALA A 106 -2.15 20.77 -17.65
CA ALA A 106 -3.53 20.68 -18.11
C ALA A 106 -3.78 21.79 -19.11
N SER A 107 -4.36 21.46 -20.25
CA SER A 107 -4.84 22.43 -21.24
C SER A 107 -6.32 22.21 -21.49
N PHE A 108 -7.09 23.28 -21.43
CA PHE A 108 -8.51 23.25 -21.75
C PHE A 108 -8.65 23.22 -23.28
N ALA A 109 -9.42 22.26 -23.78
CA ALA A 109 -9.70 22.13 -25.21
C ALA A 109 -11.22 22.15 -25.42
N SER A 110 -11.66 22.81 -26.49
CA SER A 110 -13.05 22.70 -26.94
C SER A 110 -13.36 21.25 -27.33
N GLY A 111 -14.60 20.79 -27.12
CA GLY A 111 -15.01 19.40 -27.39
C GLY A 111 -14.70 18.87 -28.80
N SER A 112 -14.50 19.80 -29.76
CA SER A 112 -14.15 19.60 -31.18
C SER A 112 -12.64 19.45 -31.48
N GLU A 113 -11.75 19.77 -30.54
CA GLU A 113 -10.29 19.80 -30.76
C GLU A 113 -9.56 18.51 -30.32
N ILE A 114 -10.29 17.54 -29.73
CA ILE A 114 -9.71 16.29 -29.27
C ILE A 114 -9.93 15.21 -30.34
N PRO A 115 -8.85 14.60 -30.87
CA PRO A 115 -8.95 13.52 -31.85
C PRO A 115 -9.83 12.37 -31.33
N PRO A 116 -10.65 11.75 -32.19
CA PRO A 116 -11.39 10.55 -31.80
C PRO A 116 -10.42 9.45 -31.36
N GLY A 117 -10.64 8.91 -30.16
CA GLY A 117 -9.79 7.87 -29.57
C GLY A 117 -8.77 8.37 -28.54
N GLN A 118 -8.55 9.69 -28.39
CA GLN A 118 -7.67 10.21 -27.35
C GLN A 118 -8.44 10.44 -26.03
N TYR A 119 -7.91 9.93 -24.93
CA TYR A 119 -8.39 10.18 -23.58
C TYR A 119 -8.31 11.67 -23.27
N ALA A 120 -9.46 12.23 -22.89
CA ALA A 120 -9.55 13.55 -22.30
C ALA A 120 -10.45 13.46 -21.08
N LEU A 121 -10.08 14.20 -20.06
CA LEU A 121 -10.92 14.32 -18.88
C LEU A 121 -12.11 15.22 -19.20
N ASP A 122 -13.31 14.68 -19.06
CA ASP A 122 -14.54 15.47 -19.15
C ASP A 122 -14.99 15.89 -17.74
N ILE A 123 -14.93 17.19 -17.47
CA ILE A 123 -15.52 17.83 -16.29
C ILE A 123 -16.66 18.73 -16.77
N ALA A 124 -17.90 18.33 -16.53
CA ALA A 124 -19.09 19.14 -16.80
C ALA A 124 -19.15 19.68 -18.25
N GLY A 125 -18.72 18.89 -19.24
CA GLY A 125 -18.70 19.27 -20.65
C GLY A 125 -17.43 20.01 -21.11
N ILE A 126 -16.53 20.35 -20.18
CA ILE A 126 -15.21 20.89 -20.50
C ILE A 126 -14.23 19.73 -20.59
N LYS A 127 -13.63 19.56 -21.77
CA LYS A 127 -12.59 18.56 -21.97
C LYS A 127 -11.22 19.14 -21.60
N VAL A 128 -10.52 18.45 -20.72
CA VAL A 128 -9.17 18.79 -20.27
C VAL A 128 -8.19 17.78 -20.85
N LYS A 129 -7.25 18.27 -21.64
CA LYS A 129 -6.10 17.49 -22.12
C LYS A 129 -5.04 17.50 -21.03
N GLU A 130 -4.75 16.33 -20.49
CA GLU A 130 -3.69 16.13 -19.50
C GLU A 130 -2.41 15.71 -20.23
N ALA A 131 -1.28 16.32 -19.88
CA ALA A 131 0.05 15.95 -20.35
C ALA A 131 1.03 15.88 -19.17
N SER A 132 2.11 15.14 -19.31
CA SER A 132 3.18 15.06 -18.31
C SER A 132 4.54 14.89 -18.95
N LYS A 133 5.59 15.30 -18.23
CA LYS A 133 6.99 15.05 -18.60
C LYS A 133 7.49 13.85 -17.80
N VAL A 134 7.47 12.70 -18.45
CA VAL A 134 7.84 11.42 -17.85
C VAL A 134 9.36 11.21 -17.91
N GLY A 135 9.95 10.72 -16.81
CA GLY A 135 11.36 10.33 -16.73
C GLY A 135 11.68 8.98 -17.39
N PRO A 136 12.93 8.49 -17.32
CA PRO A 136 13.29 7.20 -17.89
C PRO A 136 12.52 6.06 -17.22
N ARG A 137 12.12 5.05 -18.00
CA ARG A 137 11.37 3.90 -17.52
C ARG A 137 12.28 2.71 -17.25
N PRO A 138 12.10 1.99 -16.13
CA PRO A 138 12.83 0.76 -15.88
C PRO A 138 12.37 -0.33 -16.87
N GLU A 139 13.29 -1.18 -17.33
CA GLU A 139 12.97 -2.31 -18.22
C GLU A 139 12.25 -3.43 -17.45
N LYS A 140 12.73 -3.71 -16.24
CA LYS A 140 12.09 -4.65 -15.30
C LYS A 140 11.43 -3.87 -14.16
N PRO A 141 10.22 -4.27 -13.73
CA PRO A 141 9.54 -3.60 -12.63
C PRO A 141 10.40 -3.66 -11.36
N ILE A 142 10.45 -2.55 -10.63
CA ILE A 142 11.12 -2.47 -9.34
C ILE A 142 10.32 -3.30 -8.34
N GLU A 143 10.99 -4.04 -7.48
CA GLU A 143 10.35 -4.86 -6.45
C GLU A 143 10.31 -4.09 -5.13
N ILE A 144 9.13 -3.94 -4.55
CA ILE A 144 8.96 -3.26 -3.26
C ILE A 144 8.23 -4.16 -2.29
N TYR A 145 8.90 -4.45 -1.18
CA TYR A 145 8.35 -5.20 -0.07
C TYR A 145 7.82 -4.20 0.95
N GLU A 146 6.51 -4.24 1.16
CA GLU A 146 5.81 -3.25 1.96
C GLU A 146 4.56 -3.84 2.60
N PHE A 147 3.94 -3.09 3.50
CA PHE A 147 2.63 -3.45 4.03
C PHE A 147 1.89 -2.21 4.48
N GLU A 148 0.58 -2.34 4.64
CA GLU A 148 -0.27 -1.25 5.11
C GLU A 148 -0.27 -1.25 6.64
N ARG A 149 0.39 -0.28 7.27
CA ARG A 149 0.34 -0.13 8.74
C ARG A 149 -0.49 1.08 9.15
N TYR A 150 -1.36 0.83 10.12
CA TYR A 150 -2.36 1.75 10.63
C TYR A 150 -2.25 1.99 12.13
N ILE A 151 -1.05 2.33 12.64
CA ILE A 151 -0.90 2.71 14.04
C ILE A 151 -0.06 3.98 14.12
N LEU A 152 -0.70 5.06 14.58
CA LEU A 152 -0.16 6.42 14.76
C LEU A 152 1.10 6.51 15.64
N PHE A 153 1.49 5.40 16.31
CA PHE A 153 2.55 5.35 17.32
C PHE A 153 3.57 4.21 17.11
N SER A 154 3.67 3.63 15.92
CA SER A 154 4.78 2.74 15.58
C SER A 154 5.55 3.34 14.41
N CYS A 155 6.88 3.44 14.54
CA CYS A 155 7.85 3.99 13.57
C CYS A 155 7.93 3.21 12.23
N ASN A 156 6.78 2.90 11.62
CA ASN A 156 6.63 2.10 10.41
C ASN A 156 5.48 2.68 9.54
N LEU A 157 5.44 4.01 9.39
CA LEU A 157 4.66 4.76 8.39
C LEU A 157 5.30 4.95 6.97
N PRO A 158 6.57 4.60 6.68
CA PRO A 158 7.27 5.03 5.46
C PRO A 158 6.81 4.39 4.14
N CYS A 159 6.00 3.33 4.17
CA CYS A 159 5.58 2.62 2.95
C CYS A 159 4.70 3.50 2.05
N ASN A 160 3.81 4.31 2.63
CA ASN A 160 2.92 5.18 1.86
C ASN A 160 3.71 6.26 1.09
N GLN A 161 4.79 6.77 1.67
CA GLN A 161 5.66 7.75 1.01
C GLN A 161 6.26 7.18 -0.29
N VAL A 162 6.72 5.92 -0.22
CA VAL A 162 7.28 5.22 -1.37
C VAL A 162 6.20 4.99 -2.44
N ARG A 163 4.97 4.62 -2.05
CA ARG A 163 3.84 4.51 -2.99
C ARG A 163 3.50 5.83 -3.64
N GLU A 164 3.48 6.91 -2.87
CA GLU A 164 3.19 8.25 -3.37
C GLU A 164 4.22 8.69 -4.40
N ILE A 165 5.52 8.53 -4.11
CA ILE A 165 6.55 8.90 -5.10
C ILE A 165 6.48 8.02 -6.34
N VAL A 166 6.19 6.72 -6.19
CA VAL A 166 6.01 5.79 -7.30
C VAL A 166 4.84 6.22 -8.19
N ALA A 167 3.75 6.73 -7.60
CA ALA A 167 2.62 7.30 -8.34
C ALA A 167 2.98 8.64 -9.01
N VAL A 168 3.72 9.52 -8.34
CA VAL A 168 4.19 10.81 -8.89
C VAL A 168 5.15 10.59 -10.07
N LEU A 169 6.04 9.61 -9.97
CA LEU A 169 6.96 9.26 -11.05
C LEU A 169 6.29 8.38 -12.11
N ASP A 170 5.07 7.91 -11.88
CA ASP A 170 4.31 7.02 -12.76
C ASP A 170 5.09 5.73 -13.12
N LEU A 171 5.78 5.13 -12.14
CA LEU A 171 6.58 3.91 -12.33
C LEU A 171 5.71 2.66 -12.21
N ASP A 172 6.08 1.59 -12.92
CA ASP A 172 5.45 0.28 -12.73
C ASP A 172 6.27 -0.52 -11.72
N VAL A 173 5.60 -0.96 -10.65
CA VAL A 173 6.25 -1.55 -9.49
C VAL A 173 5.57 -2.86 -9.12
N LEU A 174 6.38 -3.88 -8.86
CA LEU A 174 5.93 -5.15 -8.33
C LEU A 174 5.94 -5.10 -6.81
N PHE A 175 4.76 -5.07 -6.21
CA PHE A 175 4.61 -5.03 -4.77
C PHE A 175 4.48 -6.43 -4.19
N TYR A 176 5.26 -6.67 -3.14
CA TYR A 176 5.23 -7.88 -2.32
C TYR A 176 4.68 -7.52 -0.93
N PRO A 177 3.40 -7.81 -0.65
CA PRO A 177 2.82 -7.44 0.62
C PRO A 177 3.41 -8.22 1.78
N CYS A 178 3.66 -7.55 2.90
CA CYS A 178 4.30 -8.12 4.09
C CYS A 178 3.47 -7.86 5.36
N PRO A 179 2.18 -8.27 5.39
CA PRO A 179 1.29 -8.00 6.52
C PRO A 179 1.83 -8.58 7.84
N ARG A 180 1.27 -8.14 8.97
CA ARG A 180 1.64 -8.70 10.27
C ARG A 180 1.25 -10.19 10.30
N ASN A 181 2.19 -11.03 10.73
CA ASN A 181 2.07 -12.50 10.76
C ASN A 181 2.01 -13.16 9.37
N GLY A 182 2.41 -12.46 8.29
CA GLY A 182 2.58 -13.07 6.96
C GLY A 182 3.68 -14.14 6.95
N PRO A 183 3.41 -15.37 6.48
CA PRO A 183 4.37 -16.47 6.50
C PRO A 183 5.44 -16.40 5.39
N ASN A 184 5.19 -15.67 4.29
CA ASN A 184 6.00 -15.81 3.07
C ASN A 184 7.07 -14.72 2.92
N PHE A 185 6.67 -13.48 2.68
CA PHE A 185 7.61 -12.43 2.26
C PHE A 185 8.32 -11.77 3.43
N ARG A 186 7.65 -11.71 4.59
CA ARG A 186 8.21 -11.07 5.79
C ARG A 186 9.46 -11.81 6.31
N PRO A 187 9.48 -13.15 6.42
CA PRO A 187 10.71 -13.88 6.74
C PRO A 187 11.76 -13.78 5.64
N TRP A 188 11.35 -13.69 4.36
CA TRP A 188 12.26 -13.55 3.24
C TRP A 188 13.08 -12.25 3.31
N VAL A 189 12.45 -11.12 3.60
CA VAL A 189 13.15 -9.82 3.79
C VAL A 189 14.15 -9.88 4.94
N GLY A 190 13.78 -10.57 6.03
CA GLY A 190 14.69 -10.78 7.16
C GLY A 190 15.94 -11.60 6.79
N LYS A 191 15.80 -12.58 5.87
CA LYS A 191 16.92 -13.39 5.38
C LYS A 191 17.80 -12.62 4.38
N MET A 192 17.19 -11.88 3.46
CA MET A 192 17.91 -11.22 2.36
C MET A 192 18.55 -9.90 2.77
N GLY A 193 17.81 -9.01 3.44
CA GLY A 193 18.35 -7.72 3.85
C GLY A 193 18.77 -7.68 5.33
N GLY A 194 18.63 -8.79 6.06
CA GLY A 194 19.13 -8.95 7.43
C GLY A 194 18.25 -8.30 8.52
N LYS A 195 17.28 -7.47 8.15
CA LYS A 195 16.33 -6.83 9.09
C LYS A 195 14.90 -6.91 8.54
N GLN A 196 13.94 -7.19 9.43
CA GLN A 196 12.50 -7.11 9.10
C GLN A 196 12.00 -5.65 9.16
N GLN A 197 12.63 -4.79 8.39
CA GLN A 197 12.30 -3.38 8.24
C GLN A 197 11.62 -3.15 6.89
N PHE A 198 10.61 -2.28 6.86
CA PHE A 198 9.83 -1.99 5.66
C PHE A 198 9.62 -0.48 5.54
N PRO A 199 9.61 0.09 4.32
CA PRO A 199 9.73 -0.60 3.03
C PRO A 199 11.15 -1.11 2.75
N TYR A 200 11.25 -2.16 1.94
CA TYR A 200 12.50 -2.67 1.39
C TYR A 200 12.36 -2.71 -0.14
N MET A 201 13.25 -2.02 -0.84
CA MET A 201 13.22 -1.92 -2.30
C MET A 201 14.38 -2.71 -2.89
N VAL A 202 14.10 -3.44 -3.98
CA VAL A 202 15.09 -4.09 -4.83
C VAL A 202 14.87 -3.62 -6.26
N ASP A 203 15.89 -3.06 -6.89
CA ASP A 203 15.87 -2.67 -8.30
C ASP A 203 16.64 -3.72 -9.14
N PRO A 204 15.94 -4.57 -9.90
CA PRO A 204 16.59 -5.60 -10.72
C PRO A 204 17.45 -5.03 -11.86
N ASN A 205 17.25 -3.76 -12.23
CA ASN A 205 17.96 -3.12 -13.34
C ASN A 205 19.37 -2.67 -12.91
N THR A 206 19.53 -2.26 -11.65
CA THR A 206 20.80 -1.79 -11.09
C THR A 206 21.42 -2.76 -10.09
N GLY A 207 20.64 -3.73 -9.60
CA GLY A 207 21.04 -4.65 -8.53
C GLY A 207 21.05 -3.99 -7.14
N VAL A 208 20.56 -2.75 -7.02
CA VAL A 208 20.54 -2.03 -5.74
C VAL A 208 19.39 -2.53 -4.87
N ALA A 209 19.70 -2.82 -3.61
CA ALA A 209 18.72 -3.11 -2.59
C ALA A 209 18.94 -2.20 -1.37
N MET A 210 17.88 -1.55 -0.88
CA MET A 210 18.00 -0.56 0.21
C MET A 210 16.77 -0.53 1.10
N TYR A 211 17.00 0.00 2.30
CA TYR A 211 15.99 0.30 3.31
C TYR A 211 15.76 1.82 3.39
N GLU A 212 14.90 2.25 4.31
CA GLU A 212 14.54 3.64 4.60
C GLU A 212 13.79 4.34 3.46
N SER A 213 12.58 4.83 3.72
CA SER A 213 11.78 5.50 2.68
C SER A 213 12.48 6.71 2.09
N ASP A 214 13.12 7.55 2.92
CA ASP A 214 13.74 8.78 2.44
C ASP A 214 14.87 8.50 1.44
N GLU A 215 15.64 7.44 1.66
CA GLU A 215 16.70 7.01 0.75
C GLU A 215 16.12 6.40 -0.54
N ILE A 216 15.08 5.57 -0.40
CA ILE A 216 14.34 5.00 -1.53
C ILE A 216 13.74 6.11 -2.41
N ILE A 217 13.10 7.11 -1.81
CA ILE A 217 12.49 8.25 -2.52
C ILE A 217 13.57 9.02 -3.27
N LYS A 218 14.68 9.36 -2.60
CA LYS A 218 15.82 10.05 -3.24
C LYS A 218 16.36 9.25 -4.41
N TYR A 219 16.57 7.94 -4.24
CA TYR A 219 17.03 7.06 -5.31
C TYR A 219 16.07 7.07 -6.51
N LEU A 220 14.77 6.85 -6.28
CA LEU A 220 13.76 6.80 -7.34
C LEU A 220 13.68 8.13 -8.10
N VAL A 221 13.72 9.25 -7.38
CA VAL A 221 13.66 10.59 -7.98
C VAL A 221 14.93 10.92 -8.75
N THR A 222 16.11 10.57 -8.25
CA THR A 222 17.38 10.81 -8.95
C THR A 222 17.53 9.92 -10.17
N LYS A 223 17.09 8.66 -10.10
CA LYS A 223 17.30 7.68 -11.18
C LYS A 223 16.23 7.73 -12.26
N TYR A 224 14.97 7.88 -11.85
CA TYR A 224 13.79 7.75 -12.71
C TYR A 224 12.94 9.03 -12.79
N GLY A 225 13.34 10.09 -12.09
CA GLY A 225 12.66 11.38 -12.07
C GLY A 225 13.52 12.54 -12.55
N ASP A 226 13.16 13.73 -12.09
CA ASP A 226 13.81 15.01 -12.39
C ASP A 226 14.81 15.44 -11.29
N GLY A 227 15.05 14.59 -10.29
CA GLY A 227 15.89 14.92 -9.14
C GLY A 227 15.17 15.72 -8.04
N SER A 228 13.91 16.11 -8.23
CA SER A 228 13.16 16.91 -7.23
C SER A 228 12.21 16.04 -6.40
N VAL A 229 12.35 16.11 -5.07
CA VAL A 229 11.43 15.42 -4.15
C VAL A 229 10.23 16.35 -3.89
N PRO A 230 8.98 15.86 -4.02
CA PRO A 230 7.80 16.62 -3.68
C PRO A 230 7.88 17.19 -2.25
N PHE A 231 7.52 18.47 -2.09
CA PHE A 231 7.63 19.19 -0.82
C PHE A 231 7.06 18.39 0.36
N MET A 232 5.86 17.84 0.22
CA MET A 232 5.18 17.05 1.26
C MET A 232 5.94 15.78 1.67
N LEU A 233 6.74 15.19 0.78
CA LEU A 233 7.58 14.02 1.07
C LEU A 233 8.94 14.40 1.68
N SER A 234 9.31 15.69 1.66
CA SER A 234 10.57 16.19 2.21
C SER A 234 10.44 16.77 3.63
N LEU A 235 9.25 16.78 4.24
CA LEU A 235 9.00 17.43 5.54
C LEU A 235 9.33 16.54 6.76
N GLY A 236 9.81 15.32 6.55
CA GLY A 236 10.24 14.41 7.61
C GLY A 236 9.11 14.09 8.59
N LEU A 237 9.21 14.58 9.84
CA LEU A 237 8.22 14.28 10.89
C LEU A 237 6.80 14.73 10.54
N LEU A 238 6.63 15.85 9.82
CA LEU A 238 5.30 16.29 9.38
C LEU A 238 4.72 15.36 8.31
N THR A 239 5.56 14.80 7.44
CA THR A 239 5.16 13.79 6.45
C THR A 239 4.60 12.56 7.18
N THR A 240 5.31 12.08 8.20
CA THR A 240 4.90 10.97 9.04
C THR A 240 3.58 11.25 9.79
N LEU A 241 3.40 12.45 10.34
CA LEU A 241 2.17 12.82 11.05
C LEU A 241 0.96 12.91 10.11
N THR A 242 1.11 13.57 8.97
CA THR A 242 0.04 13.70 7.97
C THR A 242 -0.39 12.35 7.41
N GLU A 243 0.56 11.41 7.23
CA GLU A 243 0.27 10.02 6.90
C GLU A 243 -0.50 9.30 8.01
N GLY A 244 -0.09 9.46 9.27
CA GLY A 244 -0.82 8.89 10.40
C GLY A 244 -2.30 9.30 10.39
N PHE A 245 -2.58 10.60 10.16
CA PHE A 245 -3.94 11.11 10.06
C PHE A 245 -4.69 10.65 8.80
N ALA A 246 -4.01 10.59 7.65
CA ALA A 246 -4.55 10.05 6.40
C ALA A 246 -5.07 8.61 6.54
N MET A 247 -4.56 7.87 7.52
CA MET A 247 -4.84 6.46 7.74
C MET A 247 -5.89 6.21 8.84
N ILE A 248 -6.25 7.21 9.65
CA ILE A 248 -7.14 7.03 10.81
C ILE A 248 -8.52 6.46 10.43
N GLY A 249 -9.05 6.83 9.25
CA GLY A 249 -10.36 6.43 8.77
C GLY A 249 -10.50 4.96 8.38
N ARG A 250 -9.41 4.18 8.35
CA ARG A 250 -9.44 2.76 7.95
C ARG A 250 -9.27 1.78 9.11
N MET A 251 -9.02 2.27 10.32
CA MET A 251 -9.06 1.50 11.57
C MET A 251 -8.26 0.18 11.58
N GLY A 252 -7.14 0.07 10.86
CA GLY A 252 -6.31 -1.14 10.90
C GLY A 252 -6.49 -2.13 9.75
N LYS A 253 -7.44 -1.93 8.85
CA LYS A 253 -7.62 -2.77 7.65
C LYS A 253 -6.32 -2.83 6.84
N GLY A 254 -5.93 -3.96 6.26
CA GLY A 254 -4.62 -4.07 5.58
C GLY A 254 -3.42 -4.36 6.49
N SER A 255 -3.59 -4.40 7.82
CA SER A 255 -2.43 -4.56 8.75
C SER A 255 -2.05 -6.00 9.07
N SER A 256 -3.01 -6.93 9.05
CA SER A 256 -2.82 -8.30 9.54
C SER A 256 -3.11 -9.32 8.46
N TYR A 257 -2.30 -10.39 8.44
CA TYR A 257 -2.42 -11.47 7.49
C TYR A 257 -3.73 -12.25 7.68
N ARG A 258 -4.35 -12.62 6.56
CA ARG A 258 -5.44 -13.57 6.47
C ARG A 258 -4.97 -14.77 5.65
N PRO A 259 -5.24 -16.01 6.09
CA PRO A 259 -4.91 -17.21 5.32
C PRO A 259 -5.35 -17.09 3.87
N SER A 260 -4.42 -17.40 2.96
CA SER A 260 -4.62 -17.23 1.53
C SER A 260 -3.82 -18.24 0.72
N LYS A 261 -4.29 -18.49 -0.50
CA LYS A 261 -3.60 -19.26 -1.53
C LYS A 261 -2.67 -18.35 -2.31
N MET A 262 -1.41 -18.75 -2.43
CA MET A 262 -0.42 -17.99 -3.18
C MET A 262 -0.61 -18.19 -4.70
N PRO A 263 -0.81 -17.11 -5.47
CA PRO A 263 -0.92 -17.22 -6.91
C PRO A 263 0.45 -17.53 -7.54
N PRO A 264 0.51 -18.32 -8.63
CA PRO A 264 1.76 -18.60 -9.33
C PRO A 264 2.29 -17.41 -10.11
N LYS A 265 1.40 -16.51 -10.59
CA LYS A 265 1.76 -15.24 -11.25
C LYS A 265 1.21 -14.05 -10.46
N PRO A 266 1.96 -12.95 -10.36
CA PRO A 266 1.47 -11.74 -9.71
C PRO A 266 0.27 -11.16 -10.46
N LEU A 267 -0.69 -10.63 -9.70
CA LEU A 267 -1.87 -9.95 -10.24
C LEU A 267 -1.47 -8.59 -10.84
N GLU A 268 -2.13 -8.12 -11.88
CA GLU A 268 -1.89 -6.78 -12.43
C GLU A 268 -3.03 -5.82 -12.04
N VAL A 269 -2.67 -4.69 -11.43
CA VAL A 269 -3.63 -3.73 -10.88
C VAL A 269 -3.31 -2.34 -11.42
N TRP A 270 -4.28 -1.76 -12.12
CA TRP A 270 -4.21 -0.39 -12.59
C TRP A 270 -4.79 0.51 -11.51
N ALA A 271 -3.93 1.29 -10.86
CA ALA A 271 -4.27 2.07 -9.67
C ALA A 271 -3.44 3.34 -9.56
N TYR A 272 -3.81 4.24 -8.65
CA TYR A 272 -2.92 5.29 -8.17
C TYR A 272 -3.27 5.63 -6.71
N GLU A 273 -2.33 6.20 -5.98
CA GLU A 273 -2.43 6.37 -4.52
C GLU A 273 -3.53 7.35 -4.10
N GLY A 274 -3.78 8.38 -4.91
CA GLY A 274 -4.83 9.37 -4.63
C GLY A 274 -6.28 8.87 -4.81
N SER A 275 -6.52 7.63 -5.23
CA SER A 275 -7.89 7.09 -5.38
C SER A 275 -8.32 6.31 -4.13
N PRO A 276 -9.43 6.71 -3.45
CA PRO A 276 -9.92 5.99 -2.29
C PRO A 276 -10.36 4.56 -2.63
N PHE A 277 -10.83 4.32 -3.85
CA PHE A 277 -11.23 3.00 -4.33
C PHE A 277 -10.04 2.05 -4.50
N CYS A 278 -8.90 2.58 -4.98
CA CYS A 278 -7.67 1.80 -5.12
C CYS A 278 -7.13 1.34 -3.76
N LYS A 279 -7.31 2.18 -2.72
CA LYS A 279 -6.92 1.84 -1.35
C LYS A 279 -7.69 0.64 -0.80
N LEU A 280 -9.00 0.53 -1.07
CA LEU A 280 -9.81 -0.62 -0.64
C LEU A 280 -9.31 -1.94 -1.24
N VAL A 281 -8.98 -1.94 -2.53
CA VAL A 281 -8.42 -3.12 -3.22
C VAL A 281 -7.04 -3.46 -2.67
N ARG A 282 -6.20 -2.44 -2.44
CA ARG A 282 -4.86 -2.61 -1.87
C ARG A 282 -4.89 -3.27 -0.50
N GLU A 283 -5.77 -2.82 0.39
CA GLU A 283 -5.93 -3.43 1.71
C GLU A 283 -6.24 -4.93 1.60
N ALA A 284 -7.14 -5.33 0.69
CA ALA A 284 -7.45 -6.74 0.46
C ALA A 284 -6.25 -7.52 -0.09
N LEU A 285 -5.51 -6.96 -1.06
CA LEU A 285 -4.28 -7.58 -1.60
C LEU A 285 -3.23 -7.75 -0.51
N VAL A 286 -3.09 -6.77 0.39
CA VAL A 286 -2.12 -6.81 1.48
C VAL A 286 -2.52 -7.82 2.55
N GLU A 287 -3.79 -7.86 2.97
CA GLU A 287 -4.28 -8.85 3.95
C GLU A 287 -4.09 -10.28 3.45
N LEU A 288 -4.31 -10.52 2.16
CA LEU A 288 -4.17 -11.83 1.52
C LEU A 288 -2.72 -12.14 1.09
N GLU A 289 -1.75 -11.27 1.36
CA GLU A 289 -0.35 -11.45 0.97
C GLU A 289 -0.16 -11.70 -0.55
N LEU A 290 -0.97 -11.07 -1.40
CA LEU A 290 -0.97 -11.33 -2.85
C LEU A 290 0.04 -10.42 -3.58
N PRO A 291 1.07 -10.98 -4.25
CA PRO A 291 2.01 -10.19 -5.03
C PRO A 291 1.29 -9.58 -6.23
N HIS A 292 1.50 -8.29 -6.47
CA HIS A 292 0.79 -7.58 -7.53
C HIS A 292 1.64 -6.51 -8.20
N LEU A 293 1.59 -6.48 -9.54
CA LEU A 293 2.16 -5.44 -10.38
C LEU A 293 1.21 -4.26 -10.43
N VAL A 294 1.62 -3.12 -9.88
CA VAL A 294 0.84 -1.89 -9.96
C VAL A 294 1.25 -1.10 -11.19
N ARG A 295 0.30 -0.94 -12.12
CA ARG A 295 0.39 0.01 -13.24
C ARG A 295 -0.13 1.35 -12.77
N ASN A 296 0.77 2.26 -12.43
CA ASN A 296 0.36 3.56 -11.94
C ASN A 296 -0.41 4.34 -13.01
N CYS A 297 -1.54 4.92 -12.62
CA CYS A 297 -2.43 5.66 -13.50
C CYS A 297 -2.78 7.02 -12.90
N ALA A 298 -1.79 7.70 -12.33
CA ALA A 298 -1.93 9.05 -11.78
C ALA A 298 -2.31 10.07 -12.88
N ARG A 299 -2.77 11.26 -12.48
CA ARG A 299 -3.27 12.29 -13.40
C ARG A 299 -2.15 12.80 -14.31
N GLY A 300 -2.42 12.80 -15.62
CA GLY A 300 -1.42 13.08 -16.66
C GLY A 300 -0.58 11.90 -17.13
N SER A 301 -0.78 10.68 -16.61
CA SER A 301 -0.08 9.49 -17.11
C SER A 301 -0.57 9.09 -18.51
N LEU A 302 0.37 8.71 -19.38
CA LEU A 302 0.10 8.12 -20.69
C LEU A 302 -0.61 6.77 -20.59
N LYS A 303 -0.47 6.06 -19.47
CA LYS A 303 -1.10 4.74 -19.26
C LYS A 303 -2.61 4.81 -19.18
N ARG A 304 -3.19 6.00 -18.94
CA ARG A 304 -4.64 6.18 -19.02
C ARG A 304 -5.18 6.01 -20.43
N GLN A 305 -4.39 6.39 -21.43
CA GLN A 305 -4.71 6.12 -22.82
C GLN A 305 -4.71 4.61 -23.09
N ILE A 306 -3.70 3.90 -22.59
CA ILE A 306 -3.60 2.43 -22.72
C ILE A 306 -4.79 1.76 -22.05
N LEU A 307 -5.18 2.21 -20.85
CA LEU A 307 -6.36 1.69 -20.16
C LEU A 307 -7.66 2.02 -20.92
N TYR A 308 -7.76 3.21 -21.52
CA TYR A 308 -8.90 3.60 -22.35
C TYR A 308 -9.03 2.69 -23.58
N GLU A 309 -7.93 2.40 -24.26
CA GLU A 309 -7.88 1.50 -25.40
C GLU A 309 -8.21 0.05 -25.02
N LYS A 310 -7.70 -0.41 -23.87
CA LYS A 310 -7.96 -1.77 -23.38
C LYS A 310 -9.41 -1.99 -22.95
N ALA A 311 -9.97 -1.05 -22.18
CA ALA A 311 -11.30 -1.17 -21.62
C ALA A 311 -12.42 -0.60 -22.50
N GLY A 312 -12.10 0.12 -23.58
CA GLY A 312 -13.05 0.81 -24.45
C GLY A 312 -13.73 2.03 -23.81
N HIS A 313 -13.58 2.23 -22.51
CA HIS A 313 -14.01 3.40 -21.76
C HIS A 313 -13.07 3.66 -20.59
N PHE A 314 -12.75 4.94 -20.32
CA PHE A 314 -11.98 5.28 -19.12
C PHE A 314 -12.96 5.47 -17.98
N GLN A 315 -13.01 4.47 -17.11
CA GLN A 315 -13.65 4.58 -15.81
C GLN A 315 -12.60 4.85 -14.73
N VAL A 316 -13.06 5.39 -13.61
CA VAL A 316 -12.22 5.62 -12.43
C VAL A 316 -11.58 4.31 -12.01
N VAL A 317 -10.26 4.28 -11.89
CA VAL A 317 -9.51 3.14 -11.36
C VAL A 317 -9.90 2.86 -9.90
N PRO A 318 -9.90 1.59 -9.44
CA PRO A 318 -9.04 0.47 -9.86
C PRO A 318 -9.56 -0.40 -11.01
N TYR A 319 -8.64 -1.02 -11.74
CA TYR A 319 -8.94 -2.10 -12.69
C TYR A 319 -7.99 -3.27 -12.44
N LEU A 320 -8.56 -4.47 -12.26
CA LEU A 320 -7.83 -5.71 -11.95
C LEU A 320 -7.72 -6.58 -13.20
N VAL A 321 -6.53 -7.14 -13.41
CA VAL A 321 -6.24 -8.18 -14.39
C VAL A 321 -5.62 -9.35 -13.64
N ASP A 322 -6.32 -10.48 -13.62
CA ASP A 322 -5.85 -11.71 -13.00
C ASP A 322 -5.33 -12.68 -14.07
N PRO A 323 -4.01 -12.83 -14.24
CA PRO A 323 -3.44 -13.75 -15.22
C PRO A 323 -3.60 -15.22 -14.85
N ASN A 324 -3.99 -15.54 -13.61
CA ASN A 324 -4.16 -16.92 -13.14
C ASN A 324 -5.55 -17.47 -13.52
N THR A 325 -6.58 -16.63 -13.47
CA THR A 325 -7.96 -16.98 -13.82
C THR A 325 -8.41 -16.44 -15.18
N GLY A 326 -7.66 -15.49 -15.75
CA GLY A 326 -8.02 -14.78 -16.98
C GLY A 326 -9.09 -13.69 -16.79
N VAL A 327 -9.41 -13.35 -15.53
CA VAL A 327 -10.47 -12.39 -15.21
C VAL A 327 -9.96 -10.95 -15.29
N GLU A 328 -10.72 -10.09 -15.94
CA GLU A 328 -10.50 -8.64 -15.97
C GLU A 328 -11.76 -7.92 -15.49
N MET A 329 -11.64 -6.98 -14.55
CA MET A 329 -12.82 -6.29 -13.99
C MET A 329 -12.54 -4.90 -13.44
N PHE A 330 -13.60 -4.08 -13.44
CA PHE A 330 -13.71 -2.82 -12.72
C PHE A 330 -14.48 -3.02 -11.40
N GLU A 331 -14.76 -1.91 -10.70
CA GLU A 331 -15.48 -1.84 -9.42
C GLU A 331 -14.68 -2.38 -8.23
N SER A 332 -14.18 -1.45 -7.38
CA SER A 332 -13.34 -1.81 -6.25
C SER A 332 -14.00 -2.78 -5.26
N ALA A 333 -15.31 -2.67 -5.05
CA ALA A 333 -16.02 -3.51 -4.10
C ALA A 333 -16.11 -4.96 -4.60
N GLU A 334 -16.41 -5.13 -5.87
CA GLU A 334 -16.49 -6.44 -6.53
C GLU A 334 -15.10 -7.07 -6.68
N ILE A 335 -14.07 -6.25 -6.97
CA ILE A 335 -12.66 -6.70 -6.96
C ILE A 335 -12.30 -7.29 -5.59
N VAL A 336 -12.64 -6.60 -4.49
CA VAL A 336 -12.33 -7.10 -3.14
C VAL A 336 -13.06 -8.42 -2.86
N GLU A 337 -14.32 -8.53 -3.25
CA GLU A 337 -15.10 -9.77 -3.08
C GLU A 337 -14.56 -10.91 -3.93
N TYR A 338 -14.16 -10.64 -5.17
CA TYR A 338 -13.49 -11.59 -6.05
C TYR A 338 -12.17 -12.09 -5.44
N LEU A 339 -11.33 -11.19 -4.95
CA LEU A 339 -10.04 -11.55 -4.33
C LEU A 339 -10.26 -12.45 -3.10
N GLN A 340 -11.26 -12.10 -2.28
CA GLN A 340 -11.61 -12.90 -1.11
C GLN A 340 -12.16 -14.27 -1.51
N ALA A 341 -13.07 -14.34 -2.48
CA ALA A 341 -13.67 -15.60 -2.92
C ALA A 341 -12.67 -16.53 -3.62
N THR A 342 -11.68 -15.98 -4.32
CA THR A 342 -10.74 -16.75 -5.13
C THR A 342 -9.50 -17.18 -4.35
N TYR A 343 -8.97 -16.29 -3.51
CA TYR A 343 -7.65 -16.48 -2.88
C TYR A 343 -7.69 -16.65 -1.37
N ALA A 344 -8.75 -16.27 -0.66
CA ALA A 344 -8.80 -16.51 0.79
C ALA A 344 -9.01 -18.00 1.11
N LEU A 345 -8.47 -18.45 2.25
CA LEU A 345 -8.61 -19.80 2.79
C LEU A 345 -9.57 -19.88 3.97
#